data_AF-B4UH69-F1
#
_entry.id   AF-B4UH69-F1
#
_cell.length_a   1.000
_cell.length_b   1.000
_cell.length_c   1.000
_cell.angle_alpha   90.00
_cell.angle_beta   90.00
_cell.angle_gamma   90.00
#
_symmetry.space_group_name_H-M   'P 1'
#
loop_
_entity.id
_entity.type
_entity.pdbx_description
1 polymer ?
#
loop_
_entity_poly.entity_id
_entity_poly.type
_entity_poly.pdbx_seq_one_letter_code
_entity_poly.pdbx_strand_id
1 'polypeptide(L)'
;MLPRRSADPQKRYHFGSVAIALAALVVTSATACGERPPDAQELLASAAERNAPLPGSARADRPFVAFSQREIFLSQIGAPVPLPASPGSVITPGALRSEDPTIAKIDPSGALVGLRAGRTRIVAADGVASLSVVVHGVSSLRIEPPTIAIRPGEASTLKLLDAQTGTVVPAHVATWRSLGPNVTVRNGEVRAGPRVGAVQIVAEVRDMQATAQVQVTVADEPFAIQPSAARLQLGEVMLFQAHPKQAASTPAWRTDDHRIMASLGQGLFQAMKAGRTRICAATDQRTACTTVEVAP
;
A
#
# COMPACT_ATOMS: atom_id res chain seq x y z
N MET A 1 1.43 -41.10 42.86
CA MET A 1 0.87 -42.17 42.00
C MET A 1 1.02 -41.75 40.53
N LEU A 2 1.87 -42.45 39.79
CA LEU A 2 1.70 -42.71 38.33
C LEU A 2 0.55 -43.76 38.17
N PRO A 3 -0.01 -44.08 36.96
CA PRO A 3 0.62 -44.00 35.63
C PRO A 3 -0.27 -43.69 34.37
N ARG A 4 0.42 -43.39 33.23
CA ARG A 4 0.27 -43.89 31.82
C ARG A 4 -1.07 -43.69 31.06
N ARG A 5 -1.14 -43.54 29.73
CA ARG A 5 -0.20 -43.50 28.56
C ARG A 5 -1.00 -43.15 27.28
N SER A 6 -0.27 -42.86 26.19
CA SER A 6 -0.56 -43.17 24.77
C SER A 6 -1.10 -42.00 23.94
N ALA A 7 -0.61 -41.64 22.74
CA ALA A 7 0.59 -41.92 21.91
C ALA A 7 0.51 -40.88 20.74
N ASP A 8 1.52 -40.03 20.47
CA ASP A 8 2.62 -40.12 19.47
C ASP A 8 2.17 -40.17 17.98
N PRO A 9 2.92 -39.70 16.94
CA PRO A 9 4.25 -39.05 16.94
C PRO A 9 4.48 -37.83 16.02
N GLN A 10 5.60 -37.16 16.32
CA GLN A 10 6.36 -36.24 15.47
C GLN A 10 7.08 -36.92 14.29
N LYS A 11 7.21 -36.20 13.18
CA LYS A 11 8.23 -36.47 12.14
C LYS A 11 9.57 -35.84 12.54
N ARG A 12 10.55 -36.67 12.88
CA ARG A 12 11.99 -36.33 12.87
C ARG A 12 12.62 -36.87 11.59
N TYR A 13 13.37 -36.02 10.90
CA TYR A 13 14.27 -36.42 9.82
C TYR A 13 15.58 -36.94 10.44
N HIS A 14 15.94 -38.18 10.11
CA HIS A 14 17.17 -38.84 10.53
C HIS A 14 18.26 -38.68 9.47
N PHE A 15 19.46 -38.31 9.94
CA PHE A 15 20.75 -38.62 9.32
C PHE A 15 20.93 -40.14 9.19
N GLY A 16 21.52 -40.60 8.08
CA GLY A 16 21.96 -41.97 7.91
C GLY A 16 23.17 -42.05 6.97
N SER A 17 24.32 -42.36 7.56
CA SER A 17 25.57 -42.74 6.88
C SER A 17 25.55 -44.21 6.45
N VAL A 18 26.14 -44.46 5.27
CA VAL A 18 26.98 -45.61 4.84
C VAL A 18 26.48 -47.04 5.10
N ALA A 19 26.30 -47.81 4.02
CA ALA A 19 26.68 -49.22 3.96
C ALA A 19 26.96 -49.66 2.51
N ILE A 20 28.17 -50.20 2.32
CA ILE A 20 28.66 -50.86 1.12
C ILE A 20 28.06 -52.27 1.08
N ALA A 21 27.51 -52.70 -0.06
CA ALA A 21 27.14 -54.09 -0.29
C ALA A 21 27.62 -54.55 -1.67
N LEU A 22 28.59 -55.48 -1.64
CA LEU A 22 28.99 -56.33 -2.75
C LEU A 22 27.78 -57.12 -3.25
N ALA A 23 27.59 -57.17 -4.58
CA ALA A 23 26.80 -58.22 -5.21
C ALA A 23 27.66 -58.93 -6.26
N ALA A 24 27.78 -60.23 -6.05
CA ALA A 24 28.64 -61.16 -6.75
C ALA A 24 28.17 -61.43 -8.19
N LEU A 25 29.16 -61.62 -9.04
CA LEU A 25 29.07 -62.08 -10.42
C LEU A 25 28.61 -63.54 -10.43
N VAL A 26 27.48 -63.84 -11.07
CA VAL A 26 27.17 -65.21 -11.54
C VAL A 26 27.37 -65.20 -13.04
N VAL A 27 28.46 -65.85 -13.46
CA VAL A 27 28.72 -66.21 -14.85
C VAL A 27 27.91 -67.46 -15.15
N THR A 28 26.99 -67.35 -16.11
CA THR A 28 26.50 -68.51 -16.86
C THR A 28 26.67 -68.22 -18.34
N SER A 29 27.55 -69.02 -18.92
CA SER A 29 27.98 -69.09 -20.31
C SER A 29 26.84 -69.38 -21.29
N ALA A 30 26.87 -68.75 -22.45
CA ALA A 30 26.41 -69.36 -23.69
C ALA A 30 27.25 -68.84 -24.86
N THR A 31 27.57 -69.78 -25.73
CA THR A 31 28.67 -69.85 -26.68
C THR A 31 28.43 -69.14 -28.02
N ALA A 32 29.56 -68.70 -28.58
CA ALA A 32 29.92 -68.74 -30.01
C ALA A 32 29.22 -67.75 -30.95
N CYS A 33 29.97 -66.73 -31.37
CA CYS A 33 30.49 -66.62 -32.74
C CYS A 33 31.63 -65.60 -32.74
N GLY A 34 32.67 -65.88 -33.53
CA GLY A 34 34.00 -65.28 -33.39
C GLY A 34 34.09 -63.81 -33.78
N GLU A 35 34.71 -63.03 -32.91
CA GLU A 35 35.49 -61.84 -33.23
C GLU A 35 36.52 -61.66 -32.10
N ARG A 36 37.76 -61.35 -32.46
CA ARG A 36 38.87 -61.14 -31.53
C ARG A 36 38.50 -59.92 -30.65
N PRO A 37 38.53 -59.99 -29.31
CA PRO A 37 38.30 -58.79 -28.50
C PRO A 37 39.39 -57.75 -28.82
N PRO A 38 39.05 -56.47 -29.00
CA PRO A 38 40.05 -55.43 -29.27
C PRO A 38 41.00 -55.33 -28.07
N ASP A 39 42.28 -55.09 -28.36
CA ASP A 39 43.32 -54.97 -27.34
C ASP A 39 42.95 -53.86 -26.34
N ALA A 40 43.19 -54.10 -25.05
CA ALA A 40 42.86 -53.17 -23.98
C ALA A 40 43.50 -51.77 -24.16
N GLN A 41 44.57 -51.66 -24.96
CA GLN A 41 45.20 -50.39 -25.33
C GLN A 41 44.41 -49.60 -26.40
N GLU A 42 43.71 -50.25 -27.32
CA GLU A 42 42.84 -49.55 -28.31
C GLU A 42 41.55 -49.02 -27.65
N LEU A 43 41.02 -49.73 -26.65
CA LEU A 43 39.87 -49.25 -25.88
C LEU A 43 40.21 -48.04 -25.00
N LEU A 44 41.43 -47.97 -24.45
CA LEU A 44 41.91 -46.81 -23.69
C LEU A 44 42.22 -45.61 -24.60
N ALA A 45 42.75 -45.83 -25.81
CA ALA A 45 42.94 -44.77 -26.80
C ALA A 45 41.59 -44.17 -27.27
N SER A 46 40.59 -45.01 -27.58
CA SER A 46 39.26 -44.52 -28.00
C SER A 46 38.44 -43.90 -26.84
N ALA A 47 38.75 -44.22 -25.59
CA ALA A 47 38.16 -43.58 -24.41
C ALA A 47 38.80 -42.23 -24.08
N ALA A 48 40.10 -42.04 -24.39
CA ALA A 48 40.79 -40.77 -24.22
C ALA A 48 40.37 -39.72 -25.27
N GLU A 49 40.14 -40.13 -26.53
CA GLU A 49 39.67 -39.21 -27.59
C GLU A 49 38.18 -38.83 -27.47
N ARG A 50 37.35 -39.65 -26.82
CA ARG A 50 35.95 -39.28 -26.49
C ARG A 50 35.82 -38.26 -25.38
N ASN A 51 36.90 -38.00 -24.63
CA ASN A 51 36.96 -37.00 -23.55
C ASN A 51 37.91 -35.84 -23.86
N ALA A 52 38.37 -35.70 -25.11
CA ALA A 52 39.02 -34.47 -25.53
C ALA A 52 37.99 -33.33 -25.48
N PRO A 53 38.26 -32.22 -24.75
CA PRO A 53 37.35 -31.09 -24.75
C PRO A 53 37.24 -30.55 -26.18
N LEU A 54 36.02 -30.41 -26.67
CA LEU A 54 35.73 -29.76 -27.96
C LEU A 54 36.48 -28.42 -28.03
N PRO A 55 37.22 -28.11 -29.11
CA PRO A 55 37.82 -26.80 -29.27
C PRO A 55 36.71 -25.77 -29.46
N GLY A 56 36.30 -25.14 -28.35
CA GLY A 56 35.22 -24.15 -28.32
C GLY A 56 34.41 -24.07 -27.02
N SER A 57 34.64 -24.92 -26.01
CA SER A 57 33.90 -24.84 -24.72
C SER A 57 34.54 -23.93 -23.66
N ALA A 58 35.48 -23.07 -24.04
CA ALA A 58 35.81 -21.89 -23.24
C ALA A 58 34.78 -20.80 -23.55
N ARG A 59 33.51 -20.99 -23.13
CA ARG A 59 32.65 -19.81 -22.91
C ARG A 59 33.28 -19.12 -21.72
N ALA A 60 34.14 -18.14 -22.02
CA ALA A 60 34.84 -17.33 -21.05
C ALA A 60 33.89 -17.03 -19.90
N ASP A 61 34.38 -17.30 -18.69
CA ASP A 61 33.77 -17.03 -17.39
C ASP A 61 33.58 -15.52 -17.23
N ARG A 62 32.70 -14.96 -18.07
CA ARG A 62 32.45 -13.53 -18.12
C ARG A 62 31.63 -13.22 -16.87
N PRO A 63 32.08 -12.27 -16.04
CA PRO A 63 31.33 -11.87 -14.87
C PRO A 63 29.94 -11.44 -15.33
N PHE A 64 28.93 -12.19 -14.89
CA PHE A 64 27.54 -11.89 -15.18
C PHE A 64 26.95 -11.07 -14.03
N VAL A 65 26.12 -10.11 -14.37
CA VAL A 65 25.39 -9.29 -13.41
C VAL A 65 23.90 -9.46 -13.66
N ALA A 66 23.16 -9.80 -12.60
CA ALA A 66 21.71 -9.68 -12.59
C ALA A 66 21.25 -8.95 -11.33
N PHE A 67 20.14 -8.23 -11.45
CA PHE A 67 19.51 -7.56 -10.32
C PHE A 67 18.24 -8.33 -9.93
N SER A 68 18.02 -8.49 -8.63
CA SER A 68 16.79 -9.03 -8.05
C SER A 68 15.64 -8.01 -8.08
N GLN A 69 15.95 -6.75 -8.38
CA GLN A 69 15.01 -5.64 -8.47
C GLN A 69 15.24 -4.84 -9.76
N ARG A 70 14.16 -4.23 -10.29
CA ARG A 70 14.23 -3.38 -11.49
C ARG A 70 14.55 -1.91 -11.18
N GLU A 71 14.29 -1.49 -9.94
CA GLU A 71 14.46 -0.12 -9.49
C GLU A 71 14.96 -0.10 -8.03
N ILE A 72 15.81 0.86 -7.71
CA ILE A 72 16.28 1.16 -6.36
C ILE A 72 16.15 2.66 -6.06
N PHE A 73 15.75 2.99 -4.84
CA PHE A 73 15.62 4.35 -4.35
C PHE A 73 16.71 4.65 -3.33
N LEU A 74 17.52 5.67 -3.60
CA LEU A 74 18.52 6.17 -2.67
C LEU A 74 17.93 7.38 -1.92
N SER A 75 17.71 7.21 -0.63
CA SER A 75 17.17 8.25 0.25
C SER A 75 18.23 9.23 0.78
N GLN A 76 19.50 8.98 0.45
CA GLN A 76 20.66 9.76 0.89
C GLN A 76 21.65 9.96 -0.26
N ILE A 77 22.12 11.20 -0.38
CA ILE A 77 23.28 11.53 -1.21
C ILE A 77 24.55 11.21 -0.40
N GLY A 78 25.52 10.56 -1.04
CA GLY A 78 26.83 10.24 -0.50
C GLY A 78 26.92 8.93 0.28
N ALA A 79 25.79 8.36 0.71
CA ALA A 79 25.77 7.09 1.44
C ALA A 79 25.94 5.88 0.49
N PRO A 80 26.89 4.96 0.76
CA PRO A 80 27.03 3.73 -0.02
C PRO A 80 25.91 2.74 0.31
N VAL A 81 25.25 2.22 -0.72
CA VAL A 81 24.16 1.25 -0.65
C VAL A 81 24.52 0.01 -1.46
N PRO A 82 24.43 -1.21 -0.90
CA PRO A 82 24.70 -2.42 -1.66
C PRO A 82 23.68 -2.58 -2.80
N LEU A 83 24.16 -3.01 -3.97
CA LEU A 83 23.28 -3.27 -5.11
C LEU A 83 22.40 -4.50 -4.84
N PRO A 84 21.14 -4.52 -5.32
CA PRO A 84 20.22 -5.64 -5.18
C PRO A 84 20.58 -6.75 -6.18
N ALA A 85 21.78 -7.32 -6.07
CA ALA A 85 22.28 -8.32 -6.99
C ALA A 85 21.59 -9.69 -6.76
N SER A 86 21.30 -10.43 -7.82
CA SER A 86 20.80 -11.80 -7.72
C SER A 86 21.93 -12.76 -7.30
N PRO A 87 21.63 -13.87 -6.59
CA PRO A 87 22.63 -14.88 -6.25
C PRO A 87 23.45 -15.31 -7.47
N GLY A 88 24.78 -15.38 -7.32
CA GLY A 88 25.71 -15.71 -8.41
C GLY A 88 26.16 -14.53 -9.28
N SER A 89 25.65 -13.31 -9.04
CA SER A 89 26.14 -12.11 -9.74
C SER A 89 27.50 -11.66 -9.21
N VAL A 90 28.37 -11.18 -10.10
CA VAL A 90 29.71 -10.71 -9.76
C VAL A 90 29.78 -9.19 -9.90
N ILE A 91 29.72 -8.47 -8.78
CA ILE A 91 29.81 -7.01 -8.73
C ILE A 91 31.28 -6.60 -8.62
N THR A 92 31.84 -6.05 -9.68
CA THR A 92 33.20 -5.49 -9.72
C THR A 92 33.16 -4.07 -10.30
N PRO A 93 34.17 -3.22 -10.03
CA PRO A 93 34.20 -1.84 -10.54
C PRO A 93 34.10 -1.71 -12.06
N GLY A 94 34.44 -2.75 -12.82
CA GLY A 94 34.31 -2.79 -14.29
C GLY A 94 33.05 -3.49 -14.82
N ALA A 95 32.26 -4.15 -13.96
CA ALA A 95 31.07 -4.89 -14.38
C ALA A 95 29.84 -3.99 -14.58
N LEU A 96 29.89 -2.74 -14.14
CA LEU A 96 28.76 -1.82 -14.10
C LEU A 96 29.16 -0.43 -14.56
N ARG A 97 28.25 0.25 -15.25
CA ARG A 97 28.36 1.67 -15.60
C ARG A 97 27.11 2.42 -15.19
N SER A 98 27.28 3.67 -14.78
CA SER A 98 26.16 4.61 -14.65
C SER A 98 25.94 5.35 -15.97
N GLU A 99 24.70 5.44 -16.44
CA GLU A 99 24.35 6.25 -17.62
C GLU A 99 24.49 7.75 -17.34
N ASP A 100 24.18 8.19 -16.11
CA ASP A 100 24.47 9.53 -15.61
C ASP A 100 25.25 9.45 -14.28
N PRO A 101 26.59 9.53 -14.33
CA PRO A 101 27.46 9.47 -13.15
C PRO A 101 27.38 10.74 -12.29
N THR A 102 26.71 11.80 -12.73
CA THR A 102 26.47 12.99 -11.90
C THR A 102 25.30 12.79 -10.94
N ILE A 103 24.42 11.81 -11.20
CA ILE A 103 23.28 11.46 -10.35
C ILE A 103 23.62 10.33 -9.40
N ALA A 104 24.22 9.23 -9.88
CA ALA A 104 24.65 8.12 -9.03
C ALA A 104 25.86 7.42 -9.66
N LYS A 105 26.73 6.83 -8.82
CA LYS A 105 27.92 6.09 -9.25
C LYS A 105 28.08 4.78 -8.47
N ILE A 106 28.89 3.88 -8.99
CA ILE A 106 29.40 2.74 -8.23
C ILE A 106 30.74 3.15 -7.62
N ASP A 107 30.91 2.95 -6.32
CA ASP A 107 32.17 3.21 -5.63
C ASP A 107 33.18 2.05 -5.82
N PRO A 108 34.45 2.21 -5.41
CA PRO A 108 35.46 1.16 -5.58
C PRO A 108 35.16 -0.15 -4.86
N SER A 109 34.29 -0.15 -3.85
CA SER A 109 33.86 -1.35 -3.12
C SER A 109 32.74 -2.11 -3.83
N GLY A 110 32.17 -1.54 -4.90
CA GLY A 110 31.02 -2.10 -5.62
C GLY A 110 29.67 -1.63 -5.08
N ALA A 111 29.64 -0.67 -4.15
CA ALA A 111 28.41 -0.10 -3.62
C ALA A 111 27.90 1.04 -4.51
N LEU A 112 26.58 1.21 -4.57
CA LEU A 112 25.91 2.29 -5.26
C LEU A 112 25.86 3.54 -4.36
N VAL A 113 26.34 4.67 -4.85
CA VAL A 113 26.34 5.96 -4.15
C VAL A 113 25.56 6.98 -4.98
N GLY A 114 24.51 7.55 -4.38
CA GLY A 114 23.80 8.70 -4.95
C GLY A 114 24.61 9.98 -4.79
N LEU A 115 24.70 10.82 -5.81
CA LEU A 115 25.48 12.07 -5.80
C LEU A 115 24.61 13.31 -5.93
N ARG A 116 23.54 13.22 -6.72
CA ARG A 116 22.61 14.33 -6.94
C ARG A 116 21.19 13.78 -7.06
N ALA A 117 20.22 14.53 -6.57
CA ALA A 117 18.83 14.18 -6.77
C ALA A 117 18.52 14.04 -8.28
N GLY A 118 17.80 12.98 -8.65
CA GLY A 118 17.52 12.68 -10.06
C GLY A 118 17.27 11.20 -10.33
N ARG A 119 17.10 10.86 -11.60
CA ARG A 119 16.96 9.49 -12.09
C ARG A 119 18.10 9.15 -13.03
N THR A 120 18.70 7.98 -12.85
CA THR A 120 19.73 7.43 -13.74
C THR A 120 19.53 5.91 -13.85
N ARG A 121 20.36 5.25 -14.65
CA ARG A 121 20.37 3.80 -14.79
C ARG A 121 21.77 3.28 -14.55
N ILE A 122 21.89 2.21 -13.79
CA ILE A 122 23.10 1.40 -13.72
C ILE A 122 22.93 0.24 -14.69
N VAL A 123 23.87 0.09 -15.62
CA VAL A 123 23.83 -0.93 -16.66
C VAL A 123 25.04 -1.83 -16.52
N ALA A 124 24.83 -3.13 -16.67
CA ALA A 124 25.93 -4.08 -16.74
C ALA A 124 26.81 -3.82 -17.97
N ALA A 125 28.10 -4.15 -17.87
CA ALA A 125 29.06 -3.94 -18.95
C ALA A 125 28.71 -4.71 -20.23
N ASP A 126 28.07 -5.88 -20.08
CA ASP A 126 27.55 -6.68 -21.19
C ASP A 126 26.27 -6.10 -21.81
N GLY A 127 25.67 -5.07 -21.20
CA GLY A 127 24.44 -4.42 -21.63
C GLY A 127 23.16 -5.20 -21.35
N VAL A 128 23.24 -6.38 -20.72
CA VAL A 128 22.11 -7.30 -20.56
C VAL A 128 21.24 -6.90 -19.38
N ALA A 129 21.86 -6.60 -18.23
CA ALA A 129 21.14 -6.18 -17.03
C ALA A 129 21.15 -4.66 -16.86
N SER A 130 20.03 -4.13 -16.35
CA SER A 130 19.97 -2.75 -15.93
C SER A 130 19.11 -2.56 -14.67
N LEU A 131 19.45 -1.55 -13.89
CA LEU A 131 18.79 -1.15 -12.67
C LEU A 131 18.46 0.35 -12.76
N SER A 132 17.18 0.70 -12.62
CA SER A 132 16.78 2.10 -12.51
C SER A 132 17.16 2.63 -11.12
N VAL A 133 17.83 3.77 -11.06
CA VAL A 133 18.25 4.38 -9.80
C VAL A 133 17.58 5.74 -9.67
N VAL A 134 16.87 5.94 -8.57
CA VAL A 134 16.27 7.22 -8.21
C VAL A 134 16.94 7.73 -6.96
N VAL A 135 17.61 8.88 -7.05
CA VAL A 135 18.24 9.53 -5.90
C VAL A 135 17.32 10.64 -5.42
N HIS A 136 16.89 10.55 -4.17
CA HIS A 136 16.10 11.58 -3.51
C HIS A 136 17.00 12.33 -2.52
N GLY A 137 17.38 13.56 -2.88
CA GLY A 137 17.93 14.51 -1.91
C GLY A 137 16.78 15.14 -1.15
N VAL A 138 16.55 14.71 0.09
CA VAL A 138 15.52 15.29 0.96
C VAL A 138 16.19 16.06 2.08
N SER A 139 15.88 17.35 2.18
CA SER A 139 16.47 18.31 3.13
C SER A 139 15.48 18.77 4.20
N SER A 140 14.18 18.71 3.90
CA SER A 140 13.08 19.02 4.81
C SER A 140 11.83 18.29 4.34
N LEU A 141 10.92 17.96 5.26
CA LEU A 141 9.71 17.20 4.94
C LEU A 141 8.47 18.08 5.12
N ARG A 142 7.46 17.87 4.26
CA ARG A 142 6.09 18.34 4.48
C ARG A 142 5.09 17.27 4.04
N ILE A 143 3.97 17.19 4.74
CA ILE A 143 2.84 16.34 4.34
C ILE A 143 1.78 17.22 3.68
N GLU A 144 1.24 16.76 2.55
CA GLU A 144 0.19 17.45 1.80
C GLU A 144 -1.01 16.51 1.53
N PRO A 145 -2.24 16.90 1.89
CA PRO A 145 -2.60 18.14 2.59
C PRO A 145 -2.10 18.17 4.05
N PRO A 146 -1.84 19.36 4.63
CA PRO A 146 -1.47 19.48 6.05
C PRO A 146 -2.66 19.22 6.98
N THR A 147 -3.89 19.31 6.49
CA THR A 147 -5.11 18.95 7.22
C THR A 147 -6.12 18.30 6.27
N ILE A 148 -6.73 17.21 6.71
CA ILE A 148 -7.82 16.53 6.00
C ILE A 148 -9.01 16.30 6.92
N ALA A 149 -10.21 16.35 6.37
CA ALA A 149 -11.43 15.90 7.03
C ALA A 149 -11.94 14.64 6.34
N ILE A 150 -12.22 13.59 7.09
CA ILE A 150 -12.67 12.28 6.59
C ILE A 150 -13.83 11.76 7.44
N ARG A 151 -14.80 11.07 6.85
CA ARG A 151 -15.89 10.46 7.64
C ARG A 151 -15.48 9.13 8.24
N PRO A 152 -16.16 8.65 9.29
CA PRO A 152 -15.93 7.31 9.81
C PRO A 152 -15.97 6.23 8.72
N GLY A 153 -14.95 5.37 8.67
CA GLY A 153 -14.81 4.29 7.69
C GLY A 153 -14.22 4.70 6.34
N GLU A 154 -14.14 6.00 6.03
CA GLU A 154 -13.53 6.50 4.80
C GLU A 154 -12.01 6.47 4.85
N ALA A 155 -11.40 6.56 3.67
CA ALA A 155 -9.96 6.66 3.50
C ALA A 155 -9.60 7.85 2.61
N SER A 156 -8.39 8.36 2.80
CA SER A 156 -7.79 9.44 2.02
C SER A 156 -6.27 9.24 1.95
N THR A 157 -5.61 9.94 1.02
CA THR A 157 -4.18 9.78 0.79
C THR A 157 -3.44 11.07 1.09
N LEU A 158 -2.36 10.95 1.87
CA LEU A 158 -1.39 11.99 2.14
C LEU A 158 -0.16 11.79 1.25
N LYS A 159 0.39 12.87 0.72
CA LYS A 159 1.66 12.89 0.00
C LYS A 159 2.76 13.41 0.92
N LEU A 160 3.91 12.77 0.90
CA LEU A 160 5.12 13.29 1.54
C LEU A 160 5.96 13.99 0.49
N LEU A 161 6.37 15.22 0.75
CA LEU A 161 7.14 16.04 -0.17
C LEU A 161 8.40 16.56 0.51
N ASP A 162 9.43 16.83 -0.29
CA ASP A 162 10.53 17.69 0.15
C ASP A 162 10.01 19.13 0.25
N ALA A 163 10.15 19.78 1.40
CA ALA A 163 9.50 21.06 1.64
C ALA A 163 10.15 22.22 0.86
N GLN A 164 11.42 22.12 0.47
CA GLN A 164 12.12 23.14 -0.31
C GLN A 164 11.76 23.06 -1.80
N THR A 165 11.76 21.85 -2.34
CA THR A 165 11.63 21.63 -3.79
C THR A 165 10.21 21.28 -4.23
N GLY A 166 9.37 20.79 -3.30
CA GLY A 166 8.04 20.25 -3.60
C GLY A 166 8.04 18.90 -4.32
N THR A 167 9.21 18.27 -4.45
CA THR A 167 9.33 16.94 -5.06
C THR A 167 8.67 15.89 -4.17
N VAL A 168 7.95 14.95 -4.78
CA VAL A 168 7.35 13.82 -4.05
C VAL A 168 8.43 12.89 -3.51
N VAL A 169 8.37 12.64 -2.20
CA VAL A 169 9.14 11.60 -1.51
C VAL A 169 8.31 10.31 -1.53
N PRO A 170 8.85 9.18 -2.02
CA PRO A 170 8.10 7.93 -2.06
C PRO A 170 7.63 7.51 -0.66
N ALA A 171 6.35 7.20 -0.50
CA ALA A 171 5.76 6.99 0.82
C ALA A 171 6.34 5.79 1.58
N HIS A 172 6.86 4.77 0.88
CA HIS A 172 7.50 3.60 1.48
C HIS A 172 8.89 3.89 2.08
N VAL A 173 9.50 5.04 1.74
CA VAL A 173 10.77 5.47 2.32
C VAL A 173 10.57 6.05 3.73
N ALA A 174 9.36 6.47 4.06
CA ALA A 174 9.03 7.06 5.34
C ALA A 174 8.39 6.05 6.30
N THR A 175 8.70 6.21 7.59
CA THR A 175 7.94 5.56 8.65
C THR A 175 6.73 6.42 8.99
N TRP A 176 5.54 5.86 8.80
CA TRP A 176 4.28 6.54 9.11
C TRP A 176 3.72 6.05 10.43
N ARG A 177 3.30 6.97 11.31
CA ARG A 177 2.54 6.64 12.52
C ARG A 177 1.36 7.56 12.72
N SER A 178 0.33 7.02 13.35
CA SER A 178 -0.78 7.78 13.91
C SER A 178 -0.54 7.98 15.40
N LEU A 179 -0.77 9.19 15.90
CA LEU A 179 -0.68 9.50 17.34
C LEU A 179 -1.99 9.19 18.10
N GLY A 180 -2.99 8.61 17.43
CA GLY A 180 -4.27 8.26 18.02
C GLY A 180 -4.81 6.92 17.52
N PRO A 181 -5.52 6.15 18.35
CA PRO A 181 -5.96 4.81 18.01
C PRO A 181 -7.09 4.77 16.97
N ASN A 182 -7.77 5.90 16.73
CA ASN A 182 -8.94 5.98 15.85
C ASN A 182 -8.59 6.16 14.37
N VAL A 183 -7.34 6.43 14.02
CA VAL A 183 -6.93 6.62 12.63
C VAL A 183 -5.72 5.73 12.36
N THR A 184 -5.76 4.97 11.27
CA THR A 184 -4.62 4.16 10.82
C THR A 184 -3.96 4.82 9.61
N VAL A 185 -2.65 4.68 9.48
CA VAL A 185 -1.89 5.14 8.31
C VAL A 185 -0.94 4.06 7.80
N ARG A 186 -0.88 3.86 6.49
CA ARG A 186 0.07 2.95 5.83
C ARG A 186 0.52 3.56 4.51
N ASN A 187 1.81 3.82 4.36
CA ASN A 187 2.39 4.41 3.14
C ASN A 187 1.62 5.65 2.64
N GLY A 188 1.23 6.53 3.55
CA GLY A 188 0.44 7.73 3.25
C GLY A 188 -1.07 7.51 3.05
N GLU A 189 -1.56 6.27 2.92
CA GLU A 189 -3.00 5.98 2.96
C GLU A 189 -3.50 6.04 4.41
N VAL A 190 -4.45 6.94 4.67
CA VAL A 190 -5.06 7.18 5.98
C VAL A 190 -6.48 6.65 5.95
N ARG A 191 -6.88 5.92 6.98
CA ARG A 191 -8.25 5.40 7.13
C ARG A 191 -8.83 5.76 8.49
N ALA A 192 -10.04 6.30 8.48
CA ALA A 192 -10.77 6.65 9.69
C ALA A 192 -11.40 5.41 10.34
N GLY A 193 -11.26 5.32 11.65
CA GLY A 193 -12.06 4.46 12.51
C GLY A 193 -13.46 5.03 12.77
N PRO A 194 -14.23 4.40 13.66
CA PRO A 194 -15.65 4.72 13.85
C PRO A 194 -15.91 5.99 14.68
N ARG A 195 -14.93 6.49 15.43
CA ARG A 195 -15.15 7.61 16.37
C ARG A 195 -14.83 8.94 15.71
N VAL A 196 -15.57 9.98 16.07
CA VAL A 196 -15.21 11.35 15.67
C VAL A 196 -14.05 11.87 16.53
N GLY A 197 -13.23 12.76 15.98
CA GLY A 197 -12.12 13.37 16.71
C GLY A 197 -10.95 13.80 15.82
N ALA A 198 -10.03 14.56 16.40
CA ALA A 198 -8.78 14.98 15.76
C ALA A 198 -7.66 13.99 16.08
N VAL A 199 -6.85 13.65 15.08
CA VAL A 199 -5.65 12.82 15.23
C VAL A 199 -4.51 13.40 14.40
N GLN A 200 -3.30 13.42 14.96
CA GLN A 200 -2.11 13.82 14.23
C GLN A 200 -1.43 12.60 13.59
N ILE A 201 -1.10 12.72 12.32
CA ILE A 201 -0.28 11.77 11.56
C ILE A 201 1.13 12.30 11.46
N VAL A 202 2.10 11.40 11.60
CA VAL A 202 3.53 11.70 11.51
C VAL A 202 4.15 10.84 10.41
N ALA A 203 4.98 11.46 9.57
CA ALA A 203 5.88 10.79 8.65
C ALA A 203 7.33 11.14 9.01
N GLU A 204 8.18 10.13 9.12
CA GLU A 204 9.60 10.28 9.44
C GLU A 204 10.47 9.69 8.34
N VAL A 205 11.48 10.44 7.92
CA VAL A 205 12.56 9.98 7.04
C VAL A 205 13.86 10.36 7.72
N ARG A 206 14.56 9.37 8.29
CA ARG A 206 15.75 9.60 9.14
C ARG A 206 15.38 10.49 10.33
N ASP A 207 16.14 11.55 10.57
CA ASP A 207 15.92 12.50 11.68
C ASP A 207 14.93 13.62 11.35
N MET A 208 14.36 13.61 10.13
CA MET A 208 13.36 14.58 9.70
C MET A 208 11.96 14.04 9.96
N GLN A 209 11.09 14.93 10.40
CA GLN A 209 9.69 14.63 10.66
C GLN A 209 8.79 15.66 9.98
N ALA A 210 7.65 15.21 9.47
CA ALA A 210 6.53 16.06 9.08
C ALA A 210 5.24 15.56 9.71
N THR A 211 4.28 16.47 9.88
CA THR A 211 2.99 16.17 10.52
C THR A 211 1.81 16.68 9.70
N ALA A 212 0.69 15.95 9.76
CA ALA A 212 -0.60 16.38 9.24
C ALA A 212 -1.71 16.13 10.26
N GLN A 213 -2.75 16.96 10.22
CA GLN A 213 -3.94 16.81 11.06
C GLN A 213 -5.05 16.08 10.31
N VAL A 214 -5.64 15.09 10.96
CA VAL A 214 -6.77 14.32 10.44
C VAL A 214 -7.96 14.56 11.35
N GLN A 215 -9.00 15.17 10.81
CA GLN A 215 -10.25 15.36 11.51
C GLN A 215 -11.26 14.30 11.05
N VAL A 216 -11.61 13.37 11.94
CA VAL A 216 -12.72 12.46 11.70
C VAL A 216 -14.02 13.17 12.08
N THR A 217 -14.82 13.52 11.08
CA THR A 217 -16.08 14.24 11.27
C THR A 217 -17.23 13.55 10.56
N VAL A 218 -18.42 13.69 11.13
CA VAL A 218 -19.65 13.49 10.37
C VAL A 218 -20.11 14.87 9.92
N ALA A 219 -20.45 15.01 8.64
CA ALA A 219 -21.12 16.21 8.17
C ALA A 219 -22.36 16.43 9.03
N ASP A 220 -22.51 17.60 9.61
CA ASP A 220 -23.69 17.90 10.41
C ASP A 220 -24.79 18.33 9.44
N GLU A 221 -25.73 17.42 9.15
CA GLU A 221 -26.90 17.83 8.40
C GLU A 221 -27.72 18.82 9.25
N PRO A 222 -28.08 19.99 8.68
CA PRO A 222 -28.91 20.93 9.39
C PRO A 222 -30.28 20.31 9.65
N PHE A 223 -30.81 20.53 10.86
CA PHE A 223 -32.21 20.22 11.11
C PHE A 223 -33.05 21.19 10.28
N ALA A 224 -33.74 20.67 9.26
CA ALA A 224 -34.47 21.46 8.28
C ALA A 224 -35.88 20.89 8.09
N ILE A 225 -36.82 21.78 7.74
CA ILE A 225 -38.17 21.41 7.35
C ILE A 225 -38.23 21.30 5.83
N GLN A 226 -38.86 20.23 5.34
CA GLN A 226 -39.22 20.05 3.94
C GLN A 226 -40.75 20.14 3.77
N PRO A 227 -41.25 20.89 2.78
CA PRO A 227 -40.48 21.80 1.92
C PRO A 227 -39.99 23.06 2.67
N SER A 228 -38.89 23.66 2.20
CA SER A 228 -38.27 24.85 2.81
C SER A 228 -39.07 26.15 2.60
N ALA A 229 -40.05 26.11 1.70
CA ALA A 229 -41.12 27.08 1.55
C ALA A 229 -42.32 26.40 0.88
N ALA A 230 -43.53 26.93 1.10
CA ALA A 230 -44.73 26.39 0.48
C ALA A 230 -45.72 27.50 0.07
N ARG A 231 -46.48 27.23 -0.99
CA ARG A 231 -47.65 28.02 -1.38
C ARG A 231 -48.85 27.09 -1.46
N LEU A 232 -49.90 27.43 -0.73
CA LEU A 232 -51.11 26.60 -0.60
C LEU A 232 -52.34 27.41 -1.05
N GLN A 233 -53.38 26.72 -1.51
CA GLN A 233 -54.71 27.31 -1.67
C GLN A 233 -55.51 27.22 -0.37
N LEU A 234 -56.53 28.08 -0.21
CA LEU A 234 -57.43 28.01 0.93
C LEU A 234 -58.05 26.59 1.05
N GLY A 235 -57.99 26.00 2.24
CA GLY A 235 -58.50 24.66 2.54
C GLY A 235 -57.51 23.51 2.27
N GLU A 236 -56.40 23.76 1.56
CA GLU A 236 -55.40 22.75 1.23
C GLU A 236 -54.70 22.23 2.50
N VAL A 237 -54.39 20.93 2.49
CA VAL A 237 -53.68 20.24 3.57
C VAL A 237 -52.31 19.80 3.07
N MET A 238 -51.25 20.09 3.84
CA MET A 238 -49.90 19.68 3.49
C MET A 238 -49.15 19.10 4.69
N LEU A 239 -48.35 18.06 4.42
CA LEU A 239 -47.43 17.45 5.36
C LEU A 239 -46.06 18.12 5.25
N PHE A 240 -45.55 18.62 6.37
CA PHE A 240 -44.17 19.07 6.52
C PHE A 240 -43.37 17.98 7.23
N GLN A 241 -42.14 17.75 6.76
CA GLN A 241 -41.24 16.75 7.31
C GLN A 241 -40.01 17.42 7.92
N ALA A 242 -39.57 16.92 9.07
CA ALA A 242 -38.30 17.30 9.67
C ALA A 242 -37.64 16.02 10.20
N HIS A 243 -36.39 15.78 9.81
CA HIS A 243 -35.65 14.57 10.17
C HIS A 243 -34.57 14.92 11.20
N PRO A 244 -34.82 14.70 12.49
CA PRO A 244 -33.81 14.92 13.49
C PRO A 244 -32.76 13.80 13.47
N LYS A 245 -31.50 14.15 13.74
CA LYS A 245 -30.36 13.23 13.71
C LYS A 245 -30.48 12.08 14.71
N GLN A 246 -31.17 12.30 15.82
CA GLN A 246 -31.46 11.28 16.82
C GLN A 246 -32.78 10.61 16.48
N ALA A 247 -32.73 9.34 16.07
CA ALA A 247 -33.87 8.54 15.62
C ALA A 247 -35.02 8.44 16.65
N ALA A 248 -34.77 8.73 17.93
CA ALA A 248 -35.76 8.70 19.00
C ALA A 248 -36.43 10.06 19.29
N SER A 249 -36.02 11.15 18.64
CA SER A 249 -36.62 12.47 18.86
C SER A 249 -37.75 12.73 17.86
N THR A 250 -38.97 12.92 18.33
CA THR A 250 -40.11 13.36 17.50
C THR A 250 -40.20 14.90 17.52
N PRO A 251 -40.18 15.58 16.37
CA PRO A 251 -40.25 17.04 16.34
C PRO A 251 -41.63 17.54 16.83
N ALA A 252 -41.62 18.51 17.74
CA ALA A 252 -42.79 19.28 18.13
C ALA A 252 -43.08 20.36 17.09
N TRP A 253 -44.32 20.43 16.61
CA TRP A 253 -44.73 21.34 15.53
C TRP A 253 -45.55 22.51 16.06
N ARG A 254 -45.32 23.70 15.50
CA ARG A 254 -46.07 24.91 15.78
C ARG A 254 -46.20 25.79 14.54
N THR A 255 -47.22 26.64 14.52
CA THR A 255 -47.40 27.73 13.54
C THR A 255 -47.33 29.05 14.29
N ASP A 256 -46.80 30.09 13.64
CA ASP A 256 -46.78 31.44 14.22
C ASP A 256 -48.17 32.12 14.15
N ASP A 257 -49.05 31.71 13.24
CA ASP A 257 -50.43 32.23 13.15
C ASP A 257 -51.43 31.09 12.87
N HIS A 258 -52.18 30.72 13.92
CA HIS A 258 -53.21 29.67 13.88
C HIS A 258 -54.44 30.05 13.04
N ARG A 259 -54.60 31.34 12.69
CA ARG A 259 -55.71 31.80 11.84
C ARG A 259 -55.41 31.59 10.36
N ILE A 260 -54.13 31.52 9.98
CA ILE A 260 -53.67 31.29 8.60
C ILE A 260 -53.46 29.80 8.37
N MET A 261 -52.82 29.09 9.32
CA MET A 261 -52.57 27.65 9.24
C MET A 261 -53.06 26.96 10.52
N ALA A 262 -53.86 25.91 10.41
CA ALA A 262 -54.26 25.05 11.53
C ALA A 262 -53.38 23.79 11.57
N SER A 263 -52.85 23.45 12.75
CA SER A 263 -52.13 22.18 12.94
C SER A 263 -53.12 21.04 13.10
N LEU A 264 -52.95 20.00 12.28
CA LEU A 264 -53.65 18.72 12.41
C LEU A 264 -52.80 17.68 13.17
N GLY A 265 -51.56 18.04 13.54
CA GLY A 265 -50.63 17.20 14.29
C GLY A 265 -49.61 16.50 13.40
N GLN A 266 -48.49 16.09 14.01
CA GLN A 266 -47.40 15.33 13.35
C GLN A 266 -46.90 15.97 12.02
N GLY A 267 -46.84 17.31 11.97
CA GLY A 267 -46.37 18.05 10.80
C GLY A 267 -47.43 18.26 9.71
N LEU A 268 -48.66 17.78 9.89
CA LEU A 268 -49.77 18.04 8.98
C LEU A 268 -50.47 19.35 9.33
N PHE A 269 -50.67 20.22 8.33
CA PHE A 269 -51.35 21.50 8.52
C PHE A 269 -52.37 21.79 7.42
N GLN A 270 -53.44 22.49 7.76
CA GLN A 270 -54.47 22.96 6.84
C GLN A 270 -54.43 24.49 6.68
N ALA A 271 -54.56 24.97 5.45
CA ALA A 271 -54.68 26.40 5.14
C ALA A 271 -56.09 26.91 5.46
N MET A 272 -56.18 27.92 6.34
CA MET A 272 -57.46 28.42 6.88
C MET A 272 -57.81 29.83 6.39
N LYS A 273 -56.81 30.65 6.09
CA LYS A 273 -56.99 32.04 5.65
C LYS A 273 -55.83 32.48 4.76
N ALA A 274 -56.13 33.25 3.73
CA ALA A 274 -55.11 33.89 2.91
C ALA A 274 -54.15 34.74 3.75
N GLY A 275 -52.85 34.65 3.46
CA GLY A 275 -51.80 35.35 4.20
C GLY A 275 -50.49 34.58 4.25
N ARG A 276 -49.50 35.13 4.94
CA ARG A 276 -48.17 34.54 5.08
C ARG A 276 -47.88 34.24 6.55
N THR A 277 -47.44 33.02 6.84
CA THR A 277 -47.08 32.59 8.20
C THR A 277 -45.82 31.70 8.17
N ARG A 278 -45.35 31.30 9.35
CA ARG A 278 -44.26 30.31 9.47
C ARG A 278 -44.76 29.09 10.23
N ILE A 279 -44.23 27.94 9.81
CA ILE A 279 -44.36 26.68 10.54
C ILE A 279 -42.97 26.32 11.05
N CYS A 280 -42.90 25.96 12.32
CA CYS A 280 -41.66 25.56 12.98
C CYS A 280 -41.78 24.16 13.55
N ALA A 281 -40.67 23.43 13.44
CA ALA A 281 -40.44 22.14 14.07
C ALA A 281 -39.33 22.34 15.10
N ALA A 282 -39.46 21.73 16.27
CA ALA A 282 -38.48 21.81 17.34
C ALA A 282 -38.21 20.45 17.96
N THR A 283 -36.95 20.21 18.32
CA THR A 283 -36.53 19.16 19.26
C THR A 283 -35.88 19.84 20.47
N ASP A 284 -35.46 19.06 21.47
CA ASP A 284 -34.80 19.57 22.67
C ASP A 284 -33.51 20.37 22.39
N GLN A 285 -32.94 20.26 21.20
CA GLN A 285 -31.65 20.84 20.83
C GLN A 285 -31.69 21.76 19.62
N ARG A 286 -32.72 21.66 18.77
CA ARG A 286 -32.74 22.34 17.47
C ARG A 286 -34.15 22.84 17.15
N THR A 287 -34.23 23.94 16.41
CA THR A 287 -35.49 24.45 15.86
C THR A 287 -35.25 24.84 14.41
N ALA A 288 -36.20 24.48 13.55
CA ALA A 288 -36.24 24.86 12.15
C ALA A 288 -37.59 25.51 11.85
N CYS A 289 -37.61 26.47 10.93
CA CYS A 289 -38.85 27.11 10.50
C CYS A 289 -38.87 27.22 8.97
N THR A 290 -40.05 27.07 8.39
CA THR A 290 -40.33 27.25 6.96
C THR A 290 -41.42 28.31 6.79
N THR A 291 -41.40 29.01 5.66
CA THR A 291 -42.41 30.03 5.36
C THR A 291 -43.50 29.44 4.47
N VAL A 292 -44.76 29.74 4.81
CA VAL A 292 -45.93 29.30 4.07
C VAL A 292 -46.74 30.51 3.67
N GLU A 293 -47.20 30.51 2.43
CA GLU A 293 -48.09 31.52 1.87
C GLU A 293 -49.38 30.85 1.41
N VAL A 294 -50.52 31.36 1.86
CA VAL A 294 -51.84 30.88 1.49
C VAL A 294 -52.46 31.90 0.53
N ALA A 295 -52.75 31.44 -0.68
CA ALA A 295 -53.51 32.21 -1.67
C ALA A 295 -55.01 32.15 -1.35
N PRO A 296 -55.80 33.16 -1.79
CA PRO A 296 -57.25 33.18 -1.65
C PRO A 296 -57.95 31.96 -2.25
#